data_AF-A0A7I9YUV2-F1
#
_entry.id   AF-A0A7I9YUV2-F1
#
_cell.length_a   1.000
_cell.length_b   1.000
_cell.length_c   1.000
_cell.angle_alpha   90.00
_cell.angle_beta   90.00
_cell.angle_gamma   90.00
#
_symmetry.space_group_name_H-M   'P 1'
#
loop_
_entity.id
_entity.type
_entity.pdbx_description
1 polymer ?
#
loop_
_entity_poly.entity_id
_entity_poly.type
_entity_poly.pdbx_seq_one_letter_code
_entity_poly.pdbx_strand_id
1 'polypeptide(L)' 'MARLRFLLLTAIGLVIASTVAGPAATADPPSPGDPCTVFHATTDDVNGRTLWCNPTMTGDHSLVWQYGGPG' A
#
# COMPACT_ATOMS: atom_id res chain seq x y z
N MET A 1 -4.26 -28.23 -47.13
CA MET A 1 -3.17 -27.26 -46.90
C MET A 1 -3.80 -25.88 -47.04
N ALA A 2 -3.82 -24.94 -46.09
CA ALA A 2 -3.16 -24.80 -44.81
C ALA A 2 -4.16 -24.30 -43.76
N ARG A 3 -4.05 -24.89 -42.57
CA ARG A 3 -4.68 -24.44 -41.33
C ARG A 3 -3.81 -23.33 -40.77
N LEU A 4 -4.39 -22.24 -40.27
CA LEU A 4 -3.87 -21.64 -39.03
C LEU A 4 -4.93 -20.77 -38.36
N ARG A 5 -5.58 -21.39 -37.37
CA ARG A 5 -6.36 -20.73 -36.32
C ARG A 5 -5.35 -20.06 -35.41
N PHE A 6 -5.30 -18.73 -35.38
CA PHE A 6 -4.42 -18.03 -34.45
C PHE A 6 -5.00 -18.10 -33.03
N LEU A 7 -4.15 -18.60 -32.15
CA LEU A 7 -4.42 -19.06 -30.80
C LEU A 7 -4.63 -17.90 -29.82
N LEU A 8 -5.44 -18.21 -28.81
CA LEU A 8 -5.61 -17.49 -27.56
C LEU A 8 -4.27 -17.05 -26.95
N LEU A 9 -4.18 -15.79 -26.52
CA LEU A 9 -3.23 -15.33 -25.53
C LEU A 9 -4.01 -14.78 -24.34
N THR A 10 -4.41 -15.69 -23.46
CA THR A 10 -4.85 -15.39 -22.09
C THR A 10 -3.66 -14.84 -21.30
N ALA A 11 -3.59 -13.52 -21.13
CA ALA A 11 -2.66 -12.91 -20.20
C ALA A 11 -3.18 -13.14 -18.77
N ILE A 12 -2.78 -14.27 -18.17
CA ILE A 12 -2.94 -14.52 -16.74
C ILE A 12 -1.91 -13.62 -16.04
N GLY A 13 -2.35 -12.47 -15.54
CA GLY A 13 -1.53 -11.63 -14.66
C GLY A 13 -1.35 -12.33 -13.32
N LEU A 14 -0.19 -12.97 -13.13
CA LEU A 14 0.23 -13.53 -11.85
C LEU A 14 0.56 -12.37 -10.91
N VAL A 15 -0.35 -12.00 -10.02
CA VAL A 15 -0.02 -11.11 -8.89
C VAL A 15 0.73 -11.95 -7.86
N ILE A 16 2.06 -11.82 -7.86
CA ILE A 16 2.92 -12.46 -6.86
C ILE A 16 2.77 -11.63 -5.58
N ALA A 17 1.94 -12.09 -4.65
CA ALA A 17 1.96 -11.58 -3.28
C ALA A 17 3.24 -12.08 -2.61
N SER A 18 4.29 -11.26 -2.63
CA SER A 18 5.54 -11.55 -1.92
C SER A 18 5.35 -11.37 -0.42
N THR A 19 4.89 -12.42 0.27
CA THR A 19 4.96 -12.50 1.74
C THR A 19 6.34 -13.00 2.15
N VAL A 20 7.32 -12.10 2.17
CA VAL A 20 8.60 -12.33 2.86
C VAL A 20 8.80 -11.23 3.90
N ALA A 21 8.07 -11.35 5.00
CA ALA A 21 8.49 -10.71 6.24
C ALA A 21 8.98 -11.84 7.15
N GLY A 22 10.24 -11.77 7.60
CA GLY A 22 10.71 -12.57 8.74
C GLY A 22 9.89 -12.24 10.00
N PRO A 23 10.31 -12.64 11.21
CA PRO A 23 9.67 -12.11 12.41
C PRO A 23 9.85 -10.59 12.37
N ALA A 24 8.79 -9.88 11.97
CA ALA A 24 8.77 -8.44 12.04
C ALA A 24 9.01 -8.12 13.51
N ALA A 25 10.07 -7.40 13.82
CA ALA A 25 10.06 -6.61 15.03
C ALA A 25 8.74 -5.84 14.96
N THR A 26 7.78 -6.22 15.81
CA THR A 26 6.46 -5.61 15.79
C THR A 26 6.66 -4.21 16.31
N ALA A 27 6.91 -3.27 15.39
CA ALA A 27 6.83 -1.87 15.70
C ALA A 27 5.40 -1.61 16.18
N ASP A 28 5.27 -0.82 17.23
CA ASP A 28 3.95 -0.38 17.69
C ASP A 28 3.20 0.24 16.49
N PRO A 29 1.89 -0.06 16.33
CA PRO A 29 1.10 0.54 15.28
C PRO A 29 1.20 2.07 15.36
N PRO A 30 1.37 2.77 14.23
CA PRO A 30 1.55 4.21 14.26
C PRO A 30 0.28 4.92 14.72
N SER A 31 0.47 6.10 15.30
CA SER A 31 -0.58 7.04 15.63
C SER A 31 -0.73 8.09 14.53
N PRO A 32 -1.91 8.73 14.43
CA PRO A 32 -2.07 9.90 13.55
C PRO A 32 -1.04 10.98 13.87
N GLY A 33 -0.41 11.53 12.84
CA GLY A 33 0.66 12.52 12.94
C GLY A 33 2.06 11.92 13.00
N ASP A 34 2.21 10.62 13.25
CA ASP A 34 3.52 9.98 13.19
C ASP A 34 4.09 10.03 11.77
N PRO A 35 5.41 10.20 11.62
CA PRO A 35 6.03 10.28 10.31
C PRO A 35 5.91 8.96 9.56
N CYS A 36 5.73 9.07 8.25
CA CYS A 36 5.74 7.94 7.34
C CYS A 36 6.58 8.28 6.11
N THR A 37 7.05 7.27 5.39
CA THR A 37 8.03 7.45 4.31
C THR A 37 7.50 7.12 2.93
N VAL A 38 6.31 6.52 2.85
CA VAL A 38 5.73 6.02 1.59
C VAL A 38 4.38 6.67 1.37
N PHE A 39 4.35 7.66 0.48
CA PHE A 39 3.13 8.35 0.09
C PHE A 39 2.05 7.36 -0.37
N HIS A 40 0.80 7.56 0.09
CA HIS A 40 -0.35 6.70 -0.11
C HIS A 40 -0.25 5.28 0.49
N ALA A 41 0.74 4.98 1.33
CA ALA A 41 0.71 3.75 2.11
C ALA A 41 -0.47 3.73 3.08
N THR A 42 -0.94 2.54 3.40
CA THR A 42 -1.98 2.30 4.41
C THR A 42 -1.48 1.37 5.49
N THR A 43 -1.93 1.60 6.72
CA THR A 43 -1.72 0.71 7.88
C THR A 43 -2.91 0.85 8.81
N ASP A 44 -3.04 0.00 9.81
CA ASP A 44 -4.06 0.13 10.84
C ASP A 44 -3.44 0.65 12.15
N ASP A 45 -4.21 1.47 12.89
CA ASP A 45 -3.85 1.90 14.24
C ASP A 45 -4.12 0.79 15.29
N VAL A 46 -3.81 1.07 16.56
CA VAL A 46 -4.04 0.13 17.67
C VAL A 46 -5.50 -0.30 17.86
N ASN A 47 -6.46 0.43 17.28
CA ASN A 47 -7.89 0.13 17.33
C ASN A 47 -8.42 -0.48 16.01
N GLY A 48 -7.53 -0.81 15.06
CA GLY A 48 -7.91 -1.35 13.75
C GLY A 48 -8.52 -0.33 12.79
N ARG A 49 -8.30 0.97 13.01
CA ARG A 49 -8.71 2.03 12.06
C ARG A 49 -7.61 2.24 11.04
N THR A 50 -7.98 2.24 9.77
CA THR A 50 -7.04 2.50 8.68
C THR A 50 -6.53 3.95 8.71
N LEU A 51 -5.21 4.07 8.66
CA LEU A 51 -4.44 5.28 8.47
C LEU A 51 -3.86 5.30 7.06
N TRP A 52 -3.68 6.51 6.53
CA TRP A 52 -3.09 6.78 5.23
C TRP A 52 -1.87 7.69 5.38
N CYS A 53 -0.78 7.36 4.69
CA CYS A 53 0.41 8.18 4.66
C CYS A 53 0.27 9.29 3.61
N ASN A 54 0.00 10.51 4.06
CA ASN A 54 -0.29 11.65 3.21
C ASN A 54 0.50 12.89 3.66
N PRO A 55 0.76 13.86 2.78
CA PRO A 55 1.40 15.12 3.15
C PRO A 55 0.49 15.90 4.10
N THR A 56 1.10 16.66 5.00
CA THR A 56 0.39 17.67 5.79
C THR A 56 -0.13 18.78 4.86
N MET A 57 -1.33 19.29 5.13
CA MET A 57 -1.91 20.44 4.41
C MET A 57 -1.17 21.77 4.70
N THR A 58 -0.46 21.84 5.82
CA THR A 58 0.26 23.03 6.27
C THR A 58 1.70 22.67 6.64
N GLY A 59 2.56 23.69 6.73
CA GLY A 59 3.98 23.52 7.03
C GLY A 59 4.76 22.95 5.85
N ASP A 60 5.72 22.07 6.14
CA ASP A 60 6.68 21.57 5.16
C ASP A 60 6.12 20.47 4.23
N HIS A 61 4.81 20.20 4.29
CA HIS A 61 4.14 19.14 3.52
C HIS A 61 4.78 17.76 3.74
N SER A 62 5.25 17.49 4.96
CA SER A 62 5.85 16.21 5.33
C SER A 62 4.81 15.10 5.33
N LEU A 63 5.26 13.88 5.03
CA LEU A 63 4.40 12.71 5.04
C LEU A 63 4.14 12.24 6.48
N VAL A 64 2.87 12.16 6.84
CA VAL A 64 2.42 11.68 8.15
C VAL A 64 1.22 10.73 8.01
N TRP A 65 1.02 9.87 8.99
CA TRP A 65 -0.16 9.02 9.08
C TRP A 65 -1.40 9.86 9.42
N GLN A 66 -2.47 9.72 8.65
CA GLN A 66 -3.69 10.52 8.80
C GLN A 66 -4.94 9.66 8.61
N TYR A 67 -6.06 10.10 9.21
CA TYR A 67 -7.37 9.56 8.90
C TYR A 67 -7.92 10.19 7.63
N GLY A 68 -8.67 9.42 6.86
CA GLY A 68 -9.18 9.84 5.56
C GLY A 68 -8.10 9.65 4.50
N GLY A 69 -8.37 8.74 3.56
CA GLY A 69 -7.50 8.52 2.41
C GLY A 69 -7.47 9.72 1.46
N PRO A 70 -6.59 9.69 0.45
CA PRO A 70 -6.62 10.70 -0.60
C PRO A 70 -8.03 10.78 -1.21
N GLY A 71 -8.56 12.00 -1.29
CA GLY A 71 -9.84 12.32 -1.94
C GLY A 71 -9.73 12.52 -3.44
#